data_AF-A0AAP2DLH4-F1
#
_entry.id   AF-A0AAP2DLH4-F1
#
_cell.length_a   1.000
_cell.length_b   1.000
_cell.length_c   1.000
_cell.angle_alpha   90.00
_cell.angle_beta   90.00
_cell.angle_gamma   90.00
#
_symmetry.space_group_name_H-M   'P 1'
#
loop_
_entity.id
_entity.type
_entity.pdbx_description
1 polymer ?
#
loop_
_entity_poly.entity_id
_entity_poly.type
_entity_poly.pdbx_seq_one_letter_code
_entity_poly.pdbx_strand_id
1 'polypeptide(L)'
;MRYHTTISPLLLTLAFVFSGCSKSETAETTPGDTKNAMVIHLDSRKQIIRSFGASDAWTCQYIGTWPDAKRNQAADWLFSMGEDENGKPLGIGLSLWRFNIGAGSAAQDNIGDEWRRTEGFLKNDLTYDWSKQAGQRWFMHAAKQRGVSQLLGFTNSPPVQLTKNGKAFSSNGEEANVGQANYVRYARFLADVSKHLSDEGVPLTYLSPFNEPQWDWTGNGQEGTPYKNTEIFAITRVLDSLLSVQDQNVKIQIAEAAKLNYLYEKADKALRGEQISQFFSPASPLYTGNFSHVDKVISGHSYFTTAPAETMVSVRQKVFEAIQQAPTPLEFYQSEYCILGDQEEVKGAGKDTGIIPALYVARLIHHDLTVANAAAWHWWLAVSVYDYKDGLIYADKHKTDGAVEDSKLLWALGNYSRFIRPGAQRVAVTADNVNISNANGIMASSYIDDHQKQVTTVIINYGNAESTLSIKLEGGSVSSWKPYITGAAEDEDLKPLNEIAAENEIVIPKRSIVTLVGKLN
;
A
#
# COMPACT_ATOMS: atom_id res chain seq x y z
N MET A 1 -0.12 92.95 -12.81
CA MET A 1 1.05 92.09 -13.08
C MET A 1 0.55 90.71 -13.47
N ARG A 2 0.82 90.31 -14.73
CA ARG A 2 0.90 88.96 -15.32
C ARG A 2 -0.25 87.97 -15.01
N TYR A 3 -1.31 87.95 -15.85
CA TYR A 3 -1.52 87.15 -17.09
C TYR A 3 -2.08 85.74 -16.78
N HIS A 4 -3.41 85.49 -16.85
CA HIS A 4 -4.24 85.10 -18.04
C HIS A 4 -4.23 83.57 -18.28
N THR A 5 -5.31 82.83 -18.62
CA THR A 5 -6.72 83.14 -18.95
C THR A 5 -7.55 81.84 -18.98
N THR A 6 -8.83 82.03 -18.70
CA THR A 6 -10.10 81.34 -19.02
C THR A 6 -10.17 80.15 -19.99
N ILE A 7 -11.10 79.27 -19.60
CA ILE A 7 -11.80 78.17 -20.28
C ILE A 7 -12.73 78.68 -21.41
N SER A 8 -12.93 77.87 -22.46
CA SER A 8 -14.22 77.41 -23.08
C SER A 8 -14.13 77.18 -24.61
N PRO A 9 -15.10 76.51 -25.28
CA PRO A 9 -14.88 75.27 -26.04
C PRO A 9 -15.07 75.44 -27.56
N LEU A 10 -14.74 74.41 -28.35
CA LEU A 10 -15.19 74.37 -29.75
C LEU A 10 -15.56 72.97 -30.25
N LEU A 11 -16.69 72.95 -30.94
CA LEU A 11 -17.39 71.83 -31.56
C LEU A 11 -16.62 71.18 -32.73
N LEU A 12 -16.85 69.87 -32.82
CA LEU A 12 -17.02 69.01 -33.99
C LEU A 12 -16.96 69.63 -35.40
N THR A 13 -16.18 69.02 -36.30
CA THR A 13 -16.52 68.91 -37.72
C THR A 13 -15.93 67.63 -38.35
N LEU A 14 -16.75 67.00 -39.18
CA LEU A 14 -16.58 65.73 -39.91
C LEU A 14 -15.41 65.72 -40.90
N ALA A 15 -14.83 64.53 -41.12
CA ALA A 15 -14.30 64.15 -42.43
C ALA A 15 -14.50 62.63 -42.66
N PHE A 16 -15.36 62.30 -43.63
CA PHE A 16 -15.48 60.97 -44.22
C PHE A 16 -14.35 60.77 -45.24
N VAL A 17 -13.64 59.65 -45.16
CA VAL A 17 -12.80 59.15 -46.26
C VAL A 17 -13.21 57.71 -46.57
N PHE A 18 -13.66 57.51 -47.80
CA PHE A 18 -13.94 56.20 -48.38
C PHE A 18 -12.65 55.41 -48.62
N SER A 19 -12.63 54.13 -48.27
CA SER A 19 -11.73 53.15 -48.88
C SER A 19 -12.43 51.79 -48.98
N GLY A 20 -12.32 51.23 -50.17
CA GLY A 20 -13.08 50.10 -50.67
C GLY A 20 -12.65 48.74 -50.11
N CYS A 21 -13.56 47.78 -50.34
CA CYS A 21 -13.44 46.37 -49.98
C CYS A 21 -12.17 45.71 -50.53
N SER A 22 -11.47 44.99 -49.66
CA SER A 22 -11.00 43.64 -49.98
C SER A 22 -11.33 42.74 -48.78
N LYS A 23 -12.13 41.70 -49.02
CA LYS A 23 -12.40 40.67 -48.02
C LYS A 23 -11.12 39.87 -47.83
N SER A 24 -10.42 40.07 -46.72
CA SER A 24 -9.51 39.05 -46.20
C SER A 24 -10.38 38.03 -45.48
N GLU A 25 -10.49 36.82 -46.03
CA GLU A 25 -10.92 35.65 -45.28
C GLU A 25 -9.93 35.45 -44.13
N THR A 26 -10.25 35.98 -42.96
CA THR A 26 -9.73 35.42 -41.71
C THR A 26 -10.34 34.04 -41.60
N ALA A 27 -9.53 33.01 -41.88
CA ALA A 27 -9.83 31.66 -41.45
C ALA A 27 -10.05 31.72 -39.93
N GLU A 28 -11.31 31.67 -39.51
CA GLU A 28 -11.65 31.30 -38.15
C GLU A 28 -11.09 29.88 -37.95
N THR A 29 -9.92 29.80 -37.32
CA THR A 29 -9.53 28.55 -36.66
C THR A 29 -10.59 28.30 -35.61
N THR A 30 -11.51 27.39 -35.92
CA THR A 30 -12.34 26.72 -34.94
C THR A 30 -11.42 26.33 -33.77
N PRO A 31 -11.79 26.57 -32.50
CA PRO A 31 -11.05 25.97 -31.40
C PRO A 31 -11.06 24.48 -31.66
N GLY A 32 -9.92 23.92 -32.06
CA GLY A 32 -9.80 22.48 -32.19
C GLY A 32 -10.18 21.89 -30.84
N ASP A 33 -11.08 20.92 -30.84
CA ASP A 33 -11.35 20.06 -29.68
C ASP A 33 -10.00 19.48 -29.25
N THR A 34 -9.29 20.15 -28.35
CA THR A 34 -8.05 19.66 -27.77
C THR A 34 -8.46 18.60 -26.77
N LYS A 35 -8.70 17.39 -27.29
CA LYS A 35 -9.08 16.23 -26.49
C LYS A 35 -7.99 15.95 -25.46
N ASN A 36 -8.40 15.67 -24.22
CA ASN A 36 -7.51 15.13 -23.22
C ASN A 36 -7.11 13.72 -23.65
N ALA A 37 -5.84 13.53 -24.02
CA ALA A 37 -5.33 12.27 -24.52
C ALA A 37 -4.28 11.74 -23.56
N MET A 38 -4.44 10.49 -23.15
CA MET A 38 -3.45 9.75 -22.37
C MET A 38 -2.75 8.74 -23.28
N VAL A 39 -1.42 8.66 -23.20
CA VAL A 39 -0.59 7.74 -23.98
C VAL A 39 0.11 6.77 -23.03
N ILE A 40 -0.12 5.47 -23.24
CA ILE A 40 0.51 4.38 -22.52
C ILE A 40 1.69 3.88 -23.35
N HIS A 41 2.91 4.02 -22.85
CA HIS A 41 4.14 3.63 -23.54
C HIS A 41 4.55 2.23 -23.10
N LEU A 42 4.06 1.18 -23.78
CA LEU A 42 4.27 -0.20 -23.34
C LEU A 42 5.76 -0.51 -23.17
N ASP A 43 6.63 -0.10 -24.09
CA ASP A 43 8.06 -0.41 -24.02
C ASP A 43 8.83 0.37 -22.93
N SER A 44 8.26 1.44 -22.36
CA SER A 44 8.90 2.22 -21.30
C SER A 44 8.60 1.61 -19.91
N ARG A 45 9.17 0.43 -19.68
CA ARG A 45 9.03 -0.34 -18.45
C ARG A 45 9.66 0.35 -17.22
N LYS A 46 9.05 0.13 -16.04
CA LYS A 46 9.49 0.61 -14.71
C LYS A 46 9.66 -0.59 -13.76
N GLN A 47 9.27 -0.46 -12.49
CA GLN A 47 9.35 -1.56 -11.53
C GLN A 47 8.37 -2.70 -11.83
N ILE A 48 8.77 -3.90 -11.42
CA ILE A 48 7.92 -5.09 -11.37
C ILE A 48 7.09 -5.02 -10.08
N ILE A 49 5.80 -5.30 -10.19
CA ILE A 49 4.90 -5.40 -9.05
C ILE A 49 5.01 -6.79 -8.45
N ARG A 50 5.34 -6.83 -7.17
CA ARG A 50 5.57 -8.04 -6.38
C ARG A 50 4.30 -8.49 -5.69
N SER A 51 3.58 -7.58 -5.04
CA SER A 51 2.36 -7.91 -4.34
C SER A 51 1.53 -6.71 -3.88
N PHE A 52 0.23 -6.96 -3.73
CA PHE A 52 -0.66 -6.24 -2.82
C PHE A 52 -1.07 -7.16 -1.68
N GLY A 53 -1.16 -6.62 -0.46
CA GLY A 53 -1.42 -7.42 0.75
C GLY A 53 -2.13 -6.66 1.87
N ALA A 54 -2.46 -7.38 2.93
CA ALA A 54 -3.03 -6.87 4.17
C ALA A 54 -2.64 -7.76 5.36
N SER A 55 -2.84 -7.27 6.59
CA SER A 55 -2.47 -7.92 7.84
C SER A 55 -3.65 -8.52 8.59
N ASP A 56 -3.40 -9.66 9.22
CA ASP A 56 -4.36 -10.40 10.05
C ASP A 56 -4.34 -10.00 11.53
N ALA A 57 -3.51 -9.01 11.88
CA ALA A 57 -3.26 -8.65 13.26
C ALA A 57 -4.55 -8.39 14.05
N TRP A 58 -4.51 -8.79 15.33
CA TRP A 58 -5.54 -8.51 16.34
C TRP A 58 -6.88 -9.21 16.12
N THR A 59 -7.59 -8.95 15.04
CA THR A 59 -9.00 -9.36 14.88
C THR A 59 -9.15 -10.74 14.28
N CYS A 60 -8.30 -11.13 13.32
CA CYS A 60 -8.48 -12.38 12.57
C CYS A 60 -8.28 -13.62 13.42
N GLN A 61 -7.63 -13.52 14.60
CA GLN A 61 -7.54 -14.60 15.58
C GLN A 61 -8.93 -15.06 16.06
N TYR A 62 -9.90 -14.14 16.11
CA TYR A 62 -11.28 -14.42 16.48
C TYR A 62 -12.14 -14.71 15.25
N ILE A 63 -12.07 -13.87 14.22
CA ILE A 63 -12.87 -14.02 12.99
C ILE A 63 -12.60 -15.36 12.30
N GLY A 64 -11.35 -15.85 12.33
CA GLY A 64 -11.00 -17.14 11.75
C GLY A 64 -11.65 -18.34 12.47
N THR A 65 -12.27 -18.13 13.63
CA THR A 65 -12.98 -19.15 14.42
C THR A 65 -14.51 -19.05 14.31
N TRP A 66 -15.03 -18.04 13.61
CA TRP A 66 -16.47 -17.85 13.37
C TRP A 66 -17.06 -18.97 12.48
N PRO A 67 -18.40 -19.09 12.39
CA PRO A 67 -19.06 -20.03 11.50
C PRO A 67 -18.59 -19.89 10.05
N ASP A 68 -18.51 -21.04 9.34
CA ASP A 68 -17.90 -21.14 8.01
C ASP A 68 -18.40 -20.09 7.02
N ALA A 69 -19.71 -19.86 6.95
CA ALA A 69 -20.27 -18.89 6.02
C ALA A 69 -19.71 -17.47 6.24
N LYS A 70 -19.52 -17.05 7.50
CA LYS A 70 -19.08 -15.69 7.85
C LYS A 70 -17.59 -15.50 7.62
N ARG A 71 -16.76 -16.44 8.07
CA ARG A 71 -15.31 -16.36 7.84
C ARG A 71 -14.94 -16.54 6.37
N ASN A 72 -15.68 -17.37 5.61
CA ASN A 72 -15.46 -17.50 4.17
C ASN A 72 -15.88 -16.25 3.41
N GLN A 73 -16.93 -15.53 3.81
CA GLN A 73 -17.27 -14.24 3.19
C GLN A 73 -16.10 -13.25 3.24
N ALA A 74 -15.46 -13.10 4.42
CA ALA A 74 -14.29 -12.24 4.57
C ALA A 74 -13.10 -12.76 3.74
N ALA A 75 -12.85 -14.06 3.73
CA ALA A 75 -11.78 -14.67 2.93
C ALA A 75 -12.03 -14.52 1.41
N ASP A 76 -13.28 -14.61 0.96
CA ASP A 76 -13.66 -14.42 -0.45
C ASP A 76 -13.40 -12.97 -0.87
N TRP A 77 -13.87 -12.01 -0.08
CA TRP A 77 -13.61 -10.59 -0.33
C TRP A 77 -12.13 -10.25 -0.38
N LEU A 78 -11.30 -10.83 0.50
CA LEU A 78 -9.86 -10.56 0.53
C LEU A 78 -9.09 -11.28 -0.59
N PHE A 79 -9.41 -12.54 -0.90
CA PHE A 79 -8.50 -13.40 -1.66
C PHE A 79 -9.07 -13.91 -2.98
N SER A 80 -10.40 -13.90 -3.16
CA SER A 80 -11.00 -14.50 -4.35
C SER A 80 -10.60 -13.75 -5.63
N MET A 81 -10.28 -14.53 -6.66
CA MET A 81 -10.14 -14.08 -8.05
C MET A 81 -11.37 -14.46 -8.90
N GLY A 82 -12.42 -14.99 -8.26
CA GLY A 82 -13.67 -15.36 -8.91
C GLY A 82 -14.55 -14.15 -9.21
N GLU A 83 -15.58 -14.39 -10.02
CA GLU A 83 -16.56 -13.39 -10.43
C GLU A 83 -17.97 -13.94 -10.22
N ASP A 84 -18.94 -13.06 -10.00
CA ASP A 84 -20.35 -13.42 -10.05
C ASP A 84 -20.86 -13.57 -11.51
N GLU A 85 -22.14 -13.90 -11.66
CA GLU A 85 -22.78 -14.10 -12.96
C GLU A 85 -22.79 -12.85 -13.87
N ASN A 86 -22.57 -11.66 -13.30
CA ASN A 86 -22.52 -10.38 -14.01
C ASN A 86 -21.07 -9.92 -14.27
N GLY A 87 -20.07 -10.73 -13.91
CA GLY A 87 -18.65 -10.41 -14.04
C GLY A 87 -18.14 -9.46 -12.95
N LYS A 88 -18.87 -9.27 -11.84
CA LYS A 88 -18.38 -8.49 -10.71
C LYS A 88 -17.38 -9.34 -9.92
N PRO A 89 -16.17 -8.83 -9.61
CA PRO A 89 -15.23 -9.54 -8.75
C PRO A 89 -15.86 -9.91 -7.40
N LEU A 90 -15.71 -11.17 -6.99
CA LEU A 90 -16.12 -11.64 -5.66
C LEU A 90 -15.21 -11.13 -4.55
N GLY A 91 -14.00 -10.71 -4.90
CA GLY A 91 -13.02 -10.16 -3.99
C GLY A 91 -11.92 -9.41 -4.70
N ILE A 92 -10.99 -8.88 -3.90
CA ILE A 92 -9.88 -8.05 -4.37
C ILE A 92 -8.65 -8.86 -4.76
N GLY A 93 -8.64 -10.16 -4.47
CA GLY A 93 -7.58 -11.06 -4.90
C GLY A 93 -6.20 -10.70 -4.34
N LEU A 94 -6.06 -10.36 -3.06
CA LEU A 94 -4.75 -10.08 -2.46
C LEU A 94 -3.72 -11.14 -2.85
N SER A 95 -2.50 -10.71 -3.16
CA SER A 95 -1.43 -11.62 -3.62
C SER A 95 -0.45 -11.99 -2.52
N LEU A 96 -0.51 -11.27 -1.39
CA LEU A 96 0.25 -11.51 -0.17
C LEU A 96 -0.66 -11.39 1.07
N TRP A 97 -0.45 -12.27 2.06
CA TRP A 97 -1.09 -12.19 3.37
C TRP A 97 -0.04 -12.06 4.49
N ARG A 98 -0.17 -11.05 5.35
CA ARG A 98 0.74 -10.82 6.50
C ARG A 98 0.14 -11.47 7.76
N PHE A 99 0.77 -12.55 8.22
CA PHE A 99 0.45 -13.28 9.45
C PHE A 99 1.25 -12.70 10.62
N ASN A 100 0.57 -12.16 11.63
CA ASN A 100 1.19 -11.69 12.86
C ASN A 100 1.54 -12.90 13.76
N ILE A 101 2.82 -13.25 13.83
CA ILE A 101 3.37 -14.25 14.75
C ILE A 101 3.32 -13.64 16.15
N GLY A 102 2.47 -14.19 17.01
CA GLY A 102 2.15 -13.55 18.29
C GLY A 102 3.24 -13.71 19.35
N ALA A 103 3.43 -12.66 20.16
CA ALA A 103 4.40 -12.64 21.25
C ALA A 103 3.91 -13.37 22.52
N GLY A 104 2.62 -13.73 22.60
CA GLY A 104 2.04 -14.42 23.76
C GLY A 104 1.47 -13.50 24.83
N SER A 105 1.14 -12.25 24.50
CA SER A 105 0.51 -11.31 25.45
C SER A 105 -0.90 -11.71 25.91
N ALA A 106 -1.58 -12.65 25.24
CA ALA A 106 -2.88 -13.17 25.68
C ALA A 106 -2.81 -13.91 27.03
N ALA A 107 -1.62 -14.42 27.40
CA ALA A 107 -1.36 -14.97 28.73
C ALA A 107 -1.11 -13.88 29.80
N GLN A 108 -1.19 -12.61 29.42
CA GLN A 108 -0.95 -11.43 30.26
C GLN A 108 -2.19 -10.54 30.31
N ASP A 109 -2.23 -9.64 31.29
CA ASP A 109 -3.30 -8.64 31.49
C ASP A 109 -2.84 -7.19 31.24
N ASN A 110 -1.61 -7.04 30.74
CA ASN A 110 -0.88 -5.77 30.70
C ASN A 110 -1.17 -4.91 29.45
N ILE A 111 -1.76 -5.47 28.38
CA ILE A 111 -2.30 -4.72 27.23
C ILE A 111 -3.78 -4.49 27.48
N GLY A 112 -4.22 -3.22 27.44
CA GLY A 112 -5.55 -2.84 27.91
C GLY A 112 -6.70 -3.43 27.08
N ASP A 113 -6.56 -3.46 25.75
CA ASP A 113 -7.54 -4.07 24.87
C ASP A 113 -7.20 -5.54 24.59
N GLU A 114 -8.05 -6.44 25.06
CA GLU A 114 -7.90 -7.88 24.86
C GLU A 114 -7.86 -8.28 23.38
N TRP A 115 -8.51 -7.52 22.50
CA TRP A 115 -8.50 -7.80 21.06
C TRP A 115 -7.13 -7.57 20.41
N ARG A 116 -6.24 -6.81 21.06
CA ARG A 116 -4.88 -6.54 20.59
C ARG A 116 -3.83 -7.42 21.25
N ARG A 117 -4.25 -8.34 22.11
CA ARG A 117 -3.38 -9.38 22.67
C ARG A 117 -3.26 -10.52 21.66
N THR A 118 -2.16 -11.27 21.72
CA THR A 118 -1.93 -12.41 20.84
C THR A 118 -1.58 -13.66 21.63
N GLU A 119 -2.11 -14.80 21.21
CA GLU A 119 -1.52 -16.09 21.59
C GLU A 119 -0.10 -16.19 21.03
N GLY A 120 0.78 -16.95 21.68
CA GLY A 120 2.14 -17.19 21.20
C GLY A 120 2.45 -18.68 21.17
N PHE A 121 3.23 -19.12 20.19
CA PHE A 121 3.61 -20.53 20.08
C PHE A 121 4.60 -20.97 21.16
N LEU A 122 5.43 -20.06 21.69
CA LEU A 122 6.46 -20.39 22.66
C LEU A 122 5.89 -20.49 24.08
N LYS A 123 6.10 -21.63 24.75
CA LYS A 123 5.73 -21.86 26.14
C LYS A 123 6.84 -21.43 27.10
N ASN A 124 6.50 -21.37 28.40
CA ASN A 124 7.45 -21.02 29.48
C ASN A 124 8.60 -22.02 29.64
N ASP A 125 8.42 -23.28 29.24
CA ASP A 125 9.46 -24.31 29.20
C ASP A 125 10.33 -24.25 27.92
N LEU A 126 10.14 -23.23 27.08
CA LEU A 126 10.79 -23.01 25.79
C LEU A 126 10.50 -24.09 24.73
N THR A 127 9.48 -24.91 24.94
CA THR A 127 8.91 -25.76 23.89
C THR A 127 7.70 -25.07 23.23
N TYR A 128 7.15 -25.66 22.17
CA TYR A 128 6.09 -25.03 21.37
C TYR A 128 4.70 -25.64 21.64
N ASP A 129 3.67 -24.80 21.58
CA ASP A 129 2.27 -25.19 21.44
C ASP A 129 1.77 -24.80 20.05
N TRP A 130 1.86 -25.75 19.12
CA TRP A 130 1.39 -25.59 17.75
C TRP A 130 -0.14 -25.66 17.63
N SER A 131 -0.92 -25.68 18.70
CA SER A 131 -2.39 -25.51 18.59
C SER A 131 -2.80 -24.03 18.53
N LYS A 132 -1.89 -23.11 18.89
CA LYS A 132 -2.14 -21.68 19.04
C LYS A 132 -2.37 -20.94 17.73
N GLN A 133 -2.99 -19.76 17.82
CA GLN A 133 -3.28 -18.87 16.70
C GLN A 133 -4.16 -19.53 15.61
N ALA A 134 -5.07 -20.42 16.01
CA ALA A 134 -5.85 -21.24 15.09
C ALA A 134 -6.68 -20.42 14.08
N GLY A 135 -7.29 -19.30 14.50
CA GLY A 135 -8.05 -18.43 13.60
C GLY A 135 -7.20 -17.76 12.52
N GLN A 136 -6.03 -17.26 12.89
CA GLN A 136 -5.10 -16.65 11.94
C GLN A 136 -4.51 -17.69 10.97
N ARG A 137 -4.15 -18.89 11.47
CA ARG A 137 -3.72 -19.99 10.59
C ARG A 137 -4.81 -20.43 9.63
N TRP A 138 -6.08 -20.44 10.06
CA TRP A 138 -7.19 -20.70 9.15
C TRP A 138 -7.20 -19.68 7.99
N PHE A 139 -6.97 -18.39 8.25
CA PHE A 139 -6.84 -17.39 7.18
C PHE A 139 -5.65 -17.65 6.25
N MET A 140 -4.50 -18.13 6.76
CA MET A 140 -3.36 -18.52 5.90
C MET A 140 -3.73 -19.66 4.94
N HIS A 141 -4.44 -20.68 5.43
CA HIS A 141 -4.95 -21.77 4.60
C HIS A 141 -6.01 -21.27 3.61
N ALA A 142 -6.94 -20.44 4.05
CA ALA A 142 -8.00 -19.87 3.22
C ALA A 142 -7.43 -18.99 2.09
N ALA A 143 -6.38 -18.22 2.38
CA ALA A 143 -5.61 -17.44 1.41
C ALA A 143 -4.98 -18.38 0.35
N LYS A 144 -4.24 -19.40 0.79
CA LYS A 144 -3.61 -20.37 -0.13
C LYS A 144 -4.64 -21.10 -1.01
N GLN A 145 -5.77 -21.52 -0.44
CA GLN A 145 -6.87 -22.18 -1.16
C GLN A 145 -7.47 -21.29 -2.25
N ARG A 146 -7.40 -19.96 -2.10
CA ARG A 146 -7.88 -18.96 -3.07
C ARG A 146 -6.78 -18.43 -4.00
N GLY A 147 -5.59 -19.02 -3.96
CA GLY A 147 -4.51 -18.71 -4.89
C GLY A 147 -3.62 -17.54 -4.48
N VAL A 148 -3.63 -17.14 -3.20
CA VAL A 148 -2.64 -16.18 -2.68
C VAL A 148 -1.24 -16.80 -2.81
N SER A 149 -0.38 -16.13 -3.58
CA SER A 149 0.93 -16.67 -3.98
C SER A 149 2.02 -16.55 -2.91
N GLN A 150 1.87 -15.60 -1.98
CA GLN A 150 2.92 -15.21 -1.04
C GLN A 150 2.35 -15.09 0.38
N LEU A 151 3.09 -15.56 1.37
CA LEU A 151 2.76 -15.41 2.79
C LEU A 151 3.95 -14.75 3.50
N LEU A 152 3.66 -13.83 4.41
CA LEU A 152 4.66 -13.15 5.22
C LEU A 152 4.36 -13.34 6.69
N GLY A 153 5.32 -13.83 7.47
CA GLY A 153 5.23 -13.86 8.93
C GLY A 153 5.93 -12.66 9.53
N PHE A 154 5.25 -11.86 10.35
CA PHE A 154 5.85 -10.71 11.02
C PHE A 154 5.61 -10.73 12.53
N THR A 155 6.39 -9.96 13.28
CA THR A 155 6.27 -9.85 14.74
C THR A 155 6.27 -8.39 15.16
N ASN A 156 5.34 -8.01 16.04
CA ASN A 156 5.42 -6.73 16.75
C ASN A 156 6.41 -6.77 17.93
N SER A 157 6.58 -7.95 18.54
CA SER A 157 7.45 -8.14 19.70
C SER A 157 8.03 -9.55 19.75
N PRO A 158 9.23 -9.75 20.33
CA PRO A 158 9.72 -11.08 20.67
C PRO A 158 8.78 -11.78 21.67
N PRO A 159 8.76 -13.13 21.70
CA PRO A 159 8.00 -13.87 22.70
C PRO A 159 8.29 -13.40 24.11
N VAL A 160 7.25 -13.24 24.94
CA VAL A 160 7.36 -12.69 26.30
C VAL A 160 8.34 -13.46 27.21
N GLN A 161 8.60 -14.73 26.92
CA GLN A 161 9.58 -15.55 27.62
C GLN A 161 11.03 -15.13 27.35
N LEU A 162 11.27 -14.43 26.25
CA LEU A 162 12.59 -13.98 25.81
C LEU A 162 12.81 -12.49 26.05
N THR A 163 11.76 -11.73 26.41
CA THR A 163 11.87 -10.29 26.59
C THR A 163 12.55 -9.91 27.90
N LYS A 164 13.18 -8.72 27.94
CA LYS A 164 13.93 -8.24 29.11
C LYS A 164 13.06 -8.08 30.35
N ASN A 165 11.80 -7.67 30.14
CA ASN A 165 10.84 -7.35 31.19
C ASN A 165 9.73 -8.39 31.36
N GLY A 166 9.76 -9.48 30.58
CA GLY A 166 8.70 -10.49 30.57
C GLY A 166 7.37 -9.99 30.01
N LYS A 167 7.33 -8.86 29.28
CA LYS A 167 6.13 -8.25 28.68
C LYS A 167 6.28 -8.13 27.16
N ALA A 168 5.16 -8.04 26.46
CA ALA A 168 5.14 -7.87 25.01
C ALA A 168 5.38 -6.43 24.52
N PHE A 169 5.55 -5.47 25.44
CA PHE A 169 5.88 -4.07 25.14
C PHE A 169 7.09 -3.60 25.95
N SER A 170 7.78 -2.57 25.46
CA SER A 170 9.01 -2.05 26.08
C SER A 170 8.73 -1.30 27.39
N SER A 171 9.70 -1.26 28.29
CA SER A 171 9.60 -0.43 29.52
C SER A 171 10.35 0.90 29.41
N ASN A 172 11.38 1.00 28.56
CA ASN A 172 12.20 2.21 28.45
C ASN A 172 12.07 2.92 27.10
N GLY A 173 11.66 2.20 26.06
CA GLY A 173 11.54 2.73 24.71
C GLY A 173 12.84 3.08 24.00
N GLU A 174 13.99 2.64 24.51
CA GLU A 174 15.30 3.04 23.99
C GLU A 174 15.98 1.97 23.13
N GLU A 175 15.67 0.69 23.35
CA GLU A 175 16.37 -0.44 22.75
C GLU A 175 15.50 -1.69 22.76
N ALA A 176 15.90 -2.68 21.95
CA ALA A 176 15.18 -3.94 21.83
C ALA A 176 14.80 -4.50 23.21
N ASN A 177 13.52 -4.82 23.38
CA ASN A 177 13.00 -5.50 24.56
C ASN A 177 13.38 -6.99 24.57
N VAL A 178 14.48 -7.37 23.93
CA VAL A 178 15.12 -8.69 24.00
C VAL A 178 16.62 -8.46 24.21
N GLY A 179 17.20 -9.13 25.20
CA GLY A 179 18.63 -9.00 25.50
C GLY A 179 19.50 -9.74 24.47
N GLN A 180 20.75 -9.31 24.28
CA GLN A 180 21.69 -9.96 23.35
C GLN A 180 21.84 -11.47 23.61
N ALA A 181 21.79 -11.90 24.89
CA ALA A 181 21.81 -13.30 25.28
C ALA A 181 20.65 -14.14 24.68
N ASN A 182 19.54 -13.50 24.31
CA ASN A 182 18.37 -14.13 23.72
C ASN A 182 18.24 -13.92 22.20
N TYR A 183 19.15 -13.21 21.52
CA TYR A 183 19.05 -13.00 20.06
C TYR A 183 19.02 -14.31 19.28
N VAL A 184 19.85 -15.29 19.67
CA VAL A 184 19.85 -16.61 19.04
C VAL A 184 18.55 -17.35 19.29
N ARG A 185 17.98 -17.25 20.49
CA ARG A 185 16.70 -17.88 20.82
C ARG A 185 15.54 -17.24 20.06
N TYR A 186 15.55 -15.92 19.91
CA TYR A 186 14.52 -15.20 19.15
C TYR A 186 14.60 -15.51 17.66
N ALA A 187 15.80 -15.47 17.06
CA ALA A 187 15.99 -15.87 15.67
C ALA A 187 15.60 -17.34 15.43
N ARG A 188 15.93 -18.24 16.38
CA ARG A 188 15.53 -19.64 16.31
C ARG A 188 14.01 -19.80 16.35
N PHE A 189 13.33 -19.06 17.23
CA PHE A 189 11.87 -19.04 17.30
C PHE A 189 11.24 -18.71 15.94
N LEU A 190 11.69 -17.66 15.27
CA LEU A 190 11.19 -17.28 13.95
C LEU A 190 11.45 -18.36 12.88
N ALA A 191 12.67 -18.93 12.89
CA ALA A 191 13.02 -20.01 11.96
C ALA A 191 12.17 -21.27 12.19
N ASP A 192 11.94 -21.66 13.44
CA ASP A 192 11.14 -22.84 13.79
C ASP A 192 9.66 -22.63 13.46
N VAL A 193 9.10 -21.44 13.69
CA VAL A 193 7.73 -21.09 13.26
C VAL A 193 7.59 -21.15 11.74
N SER A 194 8.55 -20.56 11.01
CA SER A 194 8.59 -20.63 9.54
C SER A 194 8.63 -22.08 9.04
N LYS A 195 9.50 -22.91 9.63
CA LYS A 195 9.58 -24.32 9.31
C LYS A 195 8.26 -25.05 9.59
N HIS A 196 7.66 -24.83 10.75
CA HIS A 196 6.40 -25.46 11.12
C HIS A 196 5.28 -25.11 10.13
N LEU A 197 5.12 -23.83 9.77
CA LEU A 197 4.12 -23.38 8.80
C LEU A 197 4.36 -23.97 7.40
N SER A 198 5.63 -24.13 7.00
CA SER A 198 5.99 -24.85 5.78
C SER A 198 5.56 -26.32 5.84
N ASP A 199 5.85 -27.01 6.94
CA ASP A 199 5.49 -28.41 7.16
C ASP A 199 3.95 -28.59 7.24
N GLU A 200 3.20 -27.57 7.69
CA GLU A 200 1.72 -27.50 7.68
C GLU A 200 1.14 -27.21 6.28
N GLY A 201 1.97 -26.88 5.30
CA GLY A 201 1.54 -26.60 3.93
C GLY A 201 1.17 -25.15 3.67
N VAL A 202 1.54 -24.21 4.54
CA VAL A 202 1.43 -22.75 4.33
C VAL A 202 2.80 -22.08 4.46
N PRO A 203 3.78 -22.43 3.60
CA PRO A 203 5.14 -21.93 3.70
C PRO A 203 5.20 -20.41 3.57
N LEU A 204 6.00 -19.79 4.44
CA LEU A 204 6.26 -18.35 4.35
C LEU A 204 7.21 -18.06 3.19
N THR A 205 6.87 -17.06 2.39
CA THR A 205 7.79 -16.47 1.41
C THR A 205 8.74 -15.51 2.13
N TYR A 206 8.24 -14.77 3.12
CA TYR A 206 8.99 -13.76 3.85
C TYR A 206 8.83 -13.87 5.36
N LEU A 207 9.88 -13.50 6.09
CA LEU A 207 9.87 -13.18 7.51
C LEU A 207 10.21 -11.70 7.70
N SER A 208 9.43 -10.99 8.50
CA SER A 208 9.66 -9.61 8.91
C SER A 208 9.81 -9.51 10.44
N PRO A 209 11.04 -9.61 10.98
CA PRO A 209 11.27 -9.81 12.43
C PRO A 209 11.06 -8.58 13.31
N PHE A 210 10.77 -7.43 12.71
CA PHE A 210 10.77 -6.13 13.37
C PHE A 210 9.56 -5.34 12.88
N ASN A 211 8.97 -4.51 13.73
CA ASN A 211 7.90 -3.60 13.33
C ASN A 211 8.17 -2.21 13.91
N GLU A 212 8.19 -1.19 13.05
CA GLU A 212 8.32 0.22 13.43
C GLU A 212 9.38 0.46 14.52
N PRO A 213 10.64 0.09 14.25
CA PRO A 213 11.67 0.06 15.28
C PRO A 213 11.94 1.44 15.89
N GLN A 214 11.51 2.51 15.22
CA GLN A 214 11.67 3.89 15.67
C GLN A 214 10.78 4.27 16.86
N TRP A 215 9.62 3.63 17.04
CA TRP A 215 8.74 3.96 18.16
C TRP A 215 9.19 3.39 19.49
N ASP A 216 8.83 4.09 20.56
CA ASP A 216 9.27 3.75 21.91
C ASP A 216 8.51 2.53 22.46
N TRP A 217 7.28 2.27 21.99
CA TRP A 217 6.50 1.10 22.38
C TRP A 217 6.41 0.88 23.90
N THR A 218 6.33 1.98 24.67
CA THR A 218 6.20 1.96 26.14
C THR A 218 4.77 1.91 26.64
N GLY A 219 3.80 2.19 25.75
CA GLY A 219 2.38 2.15 26.05
C GLY A 219 1.83 0.72 26.10
N ASN A 220 0.72 0.56 26.82
CA ASN A 220 -0.02 -0.71 26.91
C ASN A 220 -1.14 -0.85 25.86
N GLY A 221 -1.03 -0.13 24.75
CA GLY A 221 -2.04 -0.13 23.68
C GLY A 221 -1.95 -1.32 22.73
N GLN A 222 -0.76 -1.92 22.59
CA GLN A 222 -0.48 -3.08 21.74
C GLN A 222 0.91 -3.66 22.07
N GLU A 223 1.23 -4.81 21.46
CA GLU A 223 2.61 -5.35 21.45
C GLU A 223 3.55 -4.46 20.64
N GLY A 224 4.81 -4.38 21.02
CA GLY A 224 5.79 -3.56 20.31
C GLY A 224 7.16 -3.50 20.99
N THR A 225 8.21 -3.24 20.23
CA THR A 225 9.52 -2.90 20.81
C THR A 225 10.35 -2.04 19.86
N PRO A 226 11.07 -1.02 20.37
CA PRO A 226 12.03 -0.30 19.56
C PRO A 226 13.18 -1.22 19.15
N TYR A 227 13.91 -0.86 18.10
CA TYR A 227 15.21 -1.45 17.80
C TYR A 227 16.19 -0.39 17.30
N LYS A 228 17.43 -0.45 17.79
CA LYS A 228 18.56 0.23 17.15
C LYS A 228 18.95 -0.54 15.89
N ASN A 229 19.50 0.13 14.89
CA ASN A 229 19.96 -0.53 13.66
C ASN A 229 21.02 -1.61 13.94
N THR A 230 21.86 -1.42 14.96
CA THR A 230 22.82 -2.44 15.41
C THR A 230 22.15 -3.71 15.94
N GLU A 231 20.98 -3.59 16.56
CA GLU A 231 20.20 -4.72 17.08
C GLU A 231 19.46 -5.44 15.94
N ILE A 232 18.88 -4.70 14.99
CA ILE A 232 18.30 -5.23 13.75
C ILE A 232 19.34 -6.06 13.01
N PHE A 233 20.53 -5.51 12.78
CA PHE A 233 21.63 -6.20 12.11
C PHE A 233 22.02 -7.49 12.85
N ALA A 234 22.22 -7.42 14.16
CA ALA A 234 22.67 -8.57 14.95
C ALA A 234 21.67 -9.73 14.92
N ILE A 235 20.37 -9.45 15.06
CA ILE A 235 19.31 -10.46 14.99
C ILE A 235 19.18 -11.00 13.56
N THR A 236 19.19 -10.12 12.55
CA THR A 236 19.10 -10.50 11.13
C THR A 236 20.22 -11.45 10.72
N ARG A 237 21.47 -11.16 11.13
CA ARG A 237 22.62 -12.02 10.84
C ARG A 237 22.45 -13.43 11.42
N VAL A 238 21.92 -13.52 12.64
CA VAL A 238 21.68 -14.83 13.26
C VAL A 238 20.58 -15.55 12.50
N LEU A 239 19.45 -14.89 12.23
CA LEU A 239 18.34 -15.49 11.50
C LEU A 239 18.78 -16.01 10.12
N ASP A 240 19.53 -15.20 9.35
CA ASP A 240 20.11 -15.61 8.05
C ASP A 240 20.90 -16.92 8.16
N SER A 241 21.81 -17.00 9.12
CA SER A 241 22.61 -18.21 9.36
C SER A 241 21.74 -19.42 9.74
N LEU A 242 20.69 -19.21 10.53
CA LEU A 242 19.79 -20.28 10.95
C LEU A 242 18.95 -20.82 9.81
N LEU A 243 18.46 -19.95 8.93
CA LEU A 243 17.71 -20.34 7.75
C LEU A 243 18.58 -21.15 6.78
N SER A 244 19.85 -20.78 6.61
CA SER A 244 20.80 -21.56 5.81
C SER A 244 21.08 -22.94 6.43
N VAL A 245 21.30 -23.01 7.74
CA VAL A 245 21.53 -24.29 8.45
C VAL A 245 20.32 -25.21 8.39
N GLN A 246 19.11 -24.66 8.36
CA GLN A 246 17.86 -25.42 8.27
C GLN A 246 17.36 -25.62 6.83
N ASP A 247 18.13 -25.20 5.81
CA ASP A 247 17.77 -25.28 4.38
C ASP A 247 16.37 -24.70 4.05
N GLN A 248 16.04 -23.55 4.66
CA GLN A 248 14.74 -22.90 4.46
C GLN A 248 14.77 -21.91 3.29
N ASN A 249 13.87 -22.08 2.34
CA ASN A 249 13.66 -21.13 1.23
C ASN A 249 12.70 -19.99 1.63
N VAL A 250 13.11 -19.20 2.62
CA VAL A 250 12.39 -17.99 3.07
C VAL A 250 13.35 -16.79 3.05
N LYS A 251 12.82 -15.61 2.73
CA LYS A 251 13.59 -14.36 2.73
C LYS A 251 13.27 -13.49 3.94
N ILE A 252 14.24 -12.72 4.42
CA ILE A 252 14.11 -11.79 5.52
C ILE A 252 13.89 -10.40 4.94
N GLN A 253 12.78 -9.77 5.28
CA GLN A 253 12.50 -8.37 4.95
C GLN A 253 12.78 -7.48 6.16
N ILE A 254 13.44 -6.36 5.88
CA ILE A 254 13.74 -5.31 6.85
C ILE A 254 13.39 -3.95 6.21
N ALA A 255 13.14 -2.87 6.94
CA ALA A 255 13.19 -2.77 8.39
C ALA A 255 11.84 -2.37 9.01
N GLU A 256 10.77 -2.33 8.20
CA GLU A 256 9.42 -1.88 8.59
C GLU A 256 9.47 -0.49 9.24
N ALA A 257 10.13 0.46 8.55
CA ALA A 257 10.33 1.82 9.05
C ALA A 257 8.98 2.49 9.35
N ALA A 258 8.81 3.04 10.55
CA ALA A 258 7.56 3.68 10.99
C ALA A 258 7.10 4.87 10.14
N LYS A 259 8.05 5.51 9.47
CA LYS A 259 7.87 6.62 8.53
C LYS A 259 8.90 6.49 7.43
N LEU A 260 8.53 6.92 6.22
CA LEU A 260 9.41 6.81 5.06
C LEU A 260 10.70 7.62 5.17
N ASN A 261 10.73 8.73 5.91
CA ASN A 261 11.98 9.52 6.04
C ASN A 261 13.07 8.78 6.83
N TYR A 262 12.73 7.89 7.76
CA TYR A 262 13.71 7.04 8.44
C TYR A 262 14.49 6.11 7.50
N LEU A 263 14.04 5.92 6.26
CA LEU A 263 14.77 5.14 5.27
C LEU A 263 16.03 5.85 4.77
N TYR A 264 16.00 7.18 4.61
CA TYR A 264 17.09 7.94 3.98
C TYR A 264 17.74 9.00 4.88
N GLU A 265 17.15 9.30 6.03
CA GLU A 265 17.74 10.24 7.01
C GLU A 265 17.62 9.71 8.44
N LYS A 266 18.47 10.24 9.32
CA LYS A 266 18.44 9.94 10.76
C LYS A 266 17.15 10.42 11.43
N ALA A 267 16.57 11.50 10.91
CA ALA A 267 15.44 12.24 11.49
C ALA A 267 15.61 12.44 13.00
N ASP A 268 14.56 12.22 13.79
CA ASP A 268 14.53 12.34 15.26
C ASP A 268 15.01 11.09 16.01
N LYS A 269 15.38 10.01 15.30
CA LYS A 269 15.80 8.72 15.90
C LYS A 269 17.14 8.27 15.30
N ALA A 270 18.23 8.96 15.61
CA ALA A 270 19.53 8.79 14.95
C ALA A 270 20.13 7.37 14.96
N LEU A 271 19.82 6.54 15.96
CA LEU A 271 20.29 5.14 16.03
C LEU A 271 19.37 4.15 15.29
N ARG A 272 18.28 4.63 14.69
CA ARG A 272 17.18 3.84 14.11
C ARG A 272 16.76 4.32 12.71
N GLY A 273 17.20 5.51 12.29
CA GLY A 273 16.98 6.05 10.94
C GLY A 273 18.11 5.71 9.98
N GLU A 274 18.10 6.37 8.82
CA GLU A 274 19.08 6.20 7.73
C GLU A 274 19.21 4.75 7.23
N GLN A 275 18.11 3.99 7.26
CA GLN A 275 18.17 2.52 7.16
C GLN A 275 18.71 2.00 5.82
N ILE A 276 18.48 2.69 4.70
CA ILE A 276 19.02 2.29 3.40
C ILE A 276 20.55 2.28 3.42
N SER A 277 21.18 3.40 3.83
CA SER A 277 22.65 3.48 3.85
C SER A 277 23.25 2.56 4.90
N GLN A 278 22.57 2.39 6.05
CA GLN A 278 23.04 1.53 7.13
C GLN A 278 23.02 0.04 6.74
N PHE A 279 21.97 -0.46 6.10
CA PHE A 279 21.84 -1.89 5.81
C PHE A 279 22.32 -2.29 4.40
N PHE A 280 22.31 -1.39 3.43
CA PHE A 280 22.54 -1.74 2.02
C PHE A 280 23.70 -0.97 1.35
N SER A 281 24.53 -0.28 2.13
CA SER A 281 25.85 0.19 1.68
C SER A 281 26.96 -0.77 2.12
N PRO A 282 27.78 -1.32 1.19
CA PRO A 282 28.92 -2.18 1.55
C PRO A 282 29.96 -1.53 2.46
N ALA A 283 29.99 -0.19 2.54
CA ALA A 283 30.87 0.54 3.44
C ALA A 283 30.36 0.59 4.89
N SER A 284 29.09 0.26 5.12
CA SER A 284 28.49 0.25 6.45
C SER A 284 28.92 -0.99 7.25
N PRO A 285 29.26 -0.86 8.55
CA PRO A 285 29.48 -2.03 9.41
C PRO A 285 28.21 -2.84 9.66
N LEU A 286 27.03 -2.32 9.28
CA LEU A 286 25.73 -2.97 9.40
C LEU A 286 25.22 -3.51 8.06
N TYR A 287 26.10 -3.68 7.07
CA TYR A 287 25.73 -4.16 5.74
C TYR A 287 25.14 -5.59 5.80
N THR A 288 23.88 -5.72 5.37
CA THR A 288 23.14 -6.99 5.25
C THR A 288 22.98 -7.44 3.80
N GLY A 289 23.38 -6.61 2.83
CA GLY A 289 23.21 -6.92 1.40
C GLY A 289 23.97 -8.16 0.91
N ASN A 290 24.95 -8.66 1.67
CA ASN A 290 25.64 -9.93 1.38
C ASN A 290 25.04 -11.16 2.08
N PHE A 291 24.00 -11.01 2.90
CA PHE A 291 23.33 -12.13 3.54
C PHE A 291 22.46 -12.89 2.53
N SER A 292 22.45 -14.22 2.62
CA SER A 292 21.85 -15.13 1.64
C SER A 292 20.31 -15.08 1.63
N HIS A 293 19.73 -14.88 2.81
CA HIS A 293 18.29 -14.83 3.03
C HIS A 293 17.76 -13.41 3.14
N VAL A 294 18.58 -12.37 3.25
CA VAL A 294 18.07 -10.98 3.24
C VAL A 294 17.60 -10.60 1.84
N ASP A 295 16.30 -10.26 1.77
CA ASP A 295 15.66 -9.78 0.56
C ASP A 295 16.29 -8.46 0.11
N LYS A 296 16.36 -8.23 -1.21
CA LYS A 296 16.88 -6.96 -1.77
C LYS A 296 15.75 -5.94 -1.89
N VAL A 297 15.03 -5.81 -0.78
CA VAL A 297 13.88 -4.96 -0.56
C VAL A 297 14.13 -4.18 0.73
N ILE A 298 13.75 -2.91 0.75
CA ILE A 298 13.61 -2.13 1.97
C ILE A 298 12.13 -1.79 2.18
N SER A 299 11.61 -2.15 3.36
CA SER A 299 10.21 -1.95 3.74
C SER A 299 10.04 -0.72 4.64
N GLY A 300 8.98 0.04 4.40
CA GLY A 300 8.60 1.20 5.20
C GLY A 300 7.11 1.50 5.16
N HIS A 301 6.65 2.19 6.19
CA HIS A 301 5.24 2.55 6.39
C HIS A 301 5.00 3.99 5.95
N SER A 302 3.85 4.23 5.35
CA SER A 302 3.53 5.55 4.77
C SER A 302 3.10 6.59 5.82
N TYR A 303 2.85 6.19 7.07
CA TYR A 303 2.32 7.07 8.12
C TYR A 303 3.10 8.38 8.29
N PHE A 304 2.40 9.45 8.65
CA PHE A 304 2.98 10.78 8.96
C PHE A 304 3.75 11.43 7.81
N THR A 305 3.64 10.87 6.61
CA THR A 305 4.27 11.35 5.38
C THR A 305 3.27 11.42 4.23
N THR A 306 1.98 11.53 4.53
CA THR A 306 0.89 11.47 3.53
C THR A 306 0.08 12.76 3.41
N ALA A 307 0.36 13.77 4.24
CA ALA A 307 -0.31 15.07 4.19
C ALA A 307 0.64 16.21 4.59
N PRO A 308 0.47 17.43 4.03
CA PRO A 308 -0.34 17.72 2.83
C PRO A 308 0.19 16.99 1.58
N ALA A 309 -0.53 17.09 0.46
CA ALA A 309 -0.21 16.34 -0.77
C ALA A 309 1.22 16.60 -1.27
N GLU A 310 1.74 17.82 -1.10
CA GLU A 310 3.10 18.19 -1.46
C GLU A 310 4.15 17.45 -0.62
N THR A 311 3.88 17.27 0.69
CA THR A 311 4.71 16.45 1.57
C THR A 311 4.65 14.99 1.14
N MET A 312 3.45 14.49 0.81
CA MET A 312 3.28 13.12 0.31
C MET A 312 4.16 12.85 -0.91
N VAL A 313 4.11 13.71 -1.92
CA VAL A 313 4.90 13.57 -3.15
C VAL A 313 6.40 13.74 -2.87
N SER A 314 6.80 14.77 -2.12
CA SER A 314 8.21 15.07 -1.90
C SER A 314 8.94 14.00 -1.08
N VAL A 315 8.30 13.39 -0.09
CA VAL A 315 8.90 12.28 0.67
C VAL A 315 9.09 11.05 -0.22
N ARG A 316 8.12 10.73 -1.07
CA ARG A 316 8.19 9.59 -2.01
C ARG A 316 9.29 9.79 -3.05
N GLN A 317 9.46 11.02 -3.53
CA GLN A 317 10.55 11.37 -4.43
C GLN A 317 11.92 11.14 -3.76
N LYS A 318 12.08 11.54 -2.49
CA LYS A 318 13.31 11.28 -1.71
C LYS A 318 13.56 9.80 -1.46
N VAL A 319 12.51 9.01 -1.22
CA VAL A 319 12.63 7.54 -1.13
C VAL A 319 13.16 6.98 -2.44
N PHE A 320 12.56 7.35 -3.58
CA PHE A 320 13.02 6.90 -4.89
C PHE A 320 14.48 7.28 -5.15
N GLU A 321 14.87 8.53 -4.87
CA GLU A 321 16.26 8.99 -5.00
C GLU A 321 17.22 8.19 -4.13
N ALA A 322 16.88 7.94 -2.87
CA ALA A 322 17.71 7.15 -1.97
C ALA A 322 17.87 5.69 -2.44
N ILE A 323 16.81 5.10 -3.01
CA ILE A 323 16.87 3.76 -3.63
C ILE A 323 17.79 3.77 -4.85
N GLN A 324 17.66 4.76 -5.74
CA GLN A 324 18.50 4.86 -6.95
C GLN A 324 19.98 5.11 -6.62
N GLN A 325 20.26 5.77 -5.50
CA GLN A 325 21.62 6.04 -5.02
C GLN A 325 22.21 4.90 -4.16
N ALA A 326 21.40 3.91 -3.78
CA ALA A 326 21.86 2.79 -2.97
C ALA A 326 22.91 1.96 -3.75
N PRO A 327 24.09 1.65 -3.16
CA PRO A 327 25.11 0.86 -3.85
C PRO A 327 24.68 -0.59 -4.13
N THR A 328 23.73 -1.10 -3.34
CA THR A 328 23.07 -2.38 -3.61
C THR A 328 21.76 -2.08 -4.34
N PRO A 329 21.45 -2.72 -5.48
CA PRO A 329 20.14 -2.60 -6.12
C PRO A 329 19.04 -3.02 -5.16
N LEU A 330 18.05 -2.15 -4.97
CA LEU A 330 16.94 -2.36 -4.04
C LEU A 330 15.60 -2.06 -4.70
N GLU A 331 14.60 -2.82 -4.26
CA GLU A 331 13.20 -2.47 -4.42
C GLU A 331 12.67 -1.83 -3.14
N PHE A 332 11.62 -1.02 -3.27
CA PHE A 332 10.93 -0.41 -2.12
C PHE A 332 9.56 -1.07 -1.94
N TYR A 333 9.24 -1.45 -0.70
CA TYR A 333 7.91 -1.92 -0.32
C TYR A 333 7.26 -0.89 0.61
N GLN A 334 6.08 -0.40 0.22
CA GLN A 334 5.15 0.15 1.19
C GLN A 334 4.49 -1.05 1.87
N SER A 335 4.81 -1.28 3.14
CA SER A 335 4.47 -2.53 3.83
C SER A 335 3.39 -2.39 4.89
N GLU A 336 3.02 -1.16 5.26
CA GLU A 336 1.89 -0.93 6.15
C GLU A 336 1.32 0.48 6.02
N TYR A 337 0.00 0.56 5.98
CA TYR A 337 -0.73 1.80 6.10
C TYR A 337 -2.19 1.55 6.51
N CYS A 338 -2.71 2.46 7.31
CA CYS A 338 -4.12 2.79 7.43
C CYS A 338 -4.27 4.28 7.72
N ILE A 339 -5.49 4.79 7.78
CA ILE A 339 -5.73 6.20 8.07
C ILE A 339 -5.67 6.42 9.60
N LEU A 340 -4.57 7.00 10.10
CA LEU A 340 -4.38 7.29 11.54
C LEU A 340 -4.81 8.70 11.98
N GLY A 341 -5.01 9.64 11.04
CA GLY A 341 -5.49 10.98 11.34
C GLY A 341 -4.43 12.09 11.35
N ASP A 342 -3.23 11.86 10.82
CA ASP A 342 -2.28 12.91 10.42
C ASP A 342 -2.70 13.65 9.12
N GLN A 343 -3.82 13.23 8.52
CA GLN A 343 -4.36 13.78 7.29
C GLN A 343 -5.44 14.85 7.56
N GLU A 344 -5.28 16.05 7.00
CA GLU A 344 -6.28 17.12 7.15
C GLU A 344 -7.64 16.77 6.52
N GLU A 345 -7.62 16.01 5.41
CA GLU A 345 -8.81 15.68 4.62
C GLU A 345 -9.62 14.51 5.20
N VAL A 346 -8.97 13.56 5.90
CA VAL A 346 -9.62 12.35 6.40
C VAL A 346 -9.05 11.98 7.78
N LYS A 347 -9.88 12.06 8.82
CA LYS A 347 -9.48 11.68 10.18
C LYS A 347 -9.52 10.16 10.36
N GLY A 348 -8.57 9.59 11.11
CA GLY A 348 -8.58 8.16 11.42
C GLY A 348 -9.78 7.71 12.25
N ALA A 349 -10.12 8.47 13.30
CA ALA A 349 -11.27 8.16 14.17
C ALA A 349 -12.63 8.21 13.44
N GLY A 350 -13.52 7.29 13.83
CA GLY A 350 -14.86 7.10 13.28
C GLY A 350 -14.84 6.18 12.05
N LYS A 351 -15.63 5.10 12.07
CA LYS A 351 -15.84 4.21 10.94
C LYS A 351 -16.43 5.01 9.77
N ASP A 352 -15.86 4.81 8.59
CA ASP A 352 -16.37 5.36 7.34
C ASP A 352 -16.08 4.38 6.22
N THR A 353 -17.12 3.70 5.74
CA THR A 353 -17.03 2.72 4.66
C THR A 353 -17.18 3.35 3.28
N GLY A 354 -17.32 4.68 3.19
CA GLY A 354 -17.63 5.40 1.96
C GLY A 354 -16.42 5.77 1.08
N ILE A 355 -16.72 6.45 -0.03
CA ILE A 355 -15.75 6.74 -1.11
C ILE A 355 -14.67 7.77 -0.71
N ILE A 356 -14.90 8.61 0.30
CA ILE A 356 -13.96 9.67 0.70
C ILE A 356 -12.63 9.09 1.21
N PRO A 357 -12.60 8.22 2.23
CA PRO A 357 -11.35 7.57 2.66
C PRO A 357 -10.76 6.69 1.56
N ALA A 358 -11.60 6.04 0.77
CA ALA A 358 -11.18 5.19 -0.35
C ALA A 358 -10.37 5.96 -1.41
N LEU A 359 -10.83 7.14 -1.83
CA LEU A 359 -10.11 8.00 -2.77
C LEU A 359 -8.82 8.54 -2.17
N TYR A 360 -8.81 8.88 -0.89
CA TYR A 360 -7.60 9.32 -0.19
C TYR A 360 -6.51 8.23 -0.27
N VAL A 361 -6.89 6.99 0.02
CA VAL A 361 -5.97 5.84 -0.05
C VAL A 361 -5.59 5.50 -1.49
N ALA A 362 -6.52 5.57 -2.45
CA ALA A 362 -6.20 5.35 -3.86
C ALA A 362 -5.16 6.36 -4.36
N ARG A 363 -5.28 7.64 -3.97
CA ARG A 363 -4.27 8.68 -4.23
C ARG A 363 -2.91 8.30 -3.63
N LEU A 364 -2.90 7.77 -2.42
CA LEU A 364 -1.67 7.34 -1.76
C LEU A 364 -1.02 6.16 -2.50
N ILE A 365 -1.78 5.10 -2.78
CA ILE A 365 -1.33 3.93 -3.56
C ILE A 365 -0.72 4.40 -4.89
N HIS A 366 -1.43 5.27 -5.61
CA HIS A 366 -0.94 5.82 -6.88
C HIS A 366 0.46 6.42 -6.73
N HIS A 367 0.67 7.31 -5.77
CA HIS A 367 1.96 8.00 -5.61
C HIS A 367 3.05 7.09 -5.04
N ASP A 368 2.72 6.12 -4.18
CA ASP A 368 3.67 5.09 -3.76
C ASP A 368 4.18 4.30 -4.98
N LEU A 369 3.29 3.92 -5.91
CA LEU A 369 3.64 3.18 -7.13
C LEU A 369 4.33 4.05 -8.19
N THR A 370 3.88 5.29 -8.42
CA THR A 370 4.37 6.11 -9.54
C THR A 370 5.55 7.00 -9.19
N VAL A 371 5.64 7.49 -7.95
CA VAL A 371 6.70 8.41 -7.47
C VAL A 371 7.76 7.66 -6.70
N ALA A 372 7.39 6.93 -5.63
CA ALA A 372 8.36 6.14 -4.85
C ALA A 372 8.82 4.86 -5.58
N ASN A 373 8.16 4.53 -6.70
CA ASN A 373 8.45 3.36 -7.51
C ASN A 373 8.32 2.05 -6.69
N ALA A 374 7.34 2.02 -5.77
CA ALA A 374 7.11 0.88 -4.90
C ALA A 374 6.77 -0.38 -5.72
N ALA A 375 7.36 -1.50 -5.32
CA ALA A 375 7.11 -2.82 -5.91
C ALA A 375 5.97 -3.56 -5.20
N ALA A 376 5.60 -3.15 -3.98
CA ALA A 376 4.46 -3.69 -3.25
C ALA A 376 3.75 -2.60 -2.44
N TRP A 377 2.47 -2.85 -2.16
CA TRP A 377 1.63 -2.00 -1.32
C TRP A 377 0.76 -2.84 -0.39
N HIS A 378 0.95 -2.72 0.92
CA HIS A 378 0.27 -3.52 1.93
C HIS A 378 -0.52 -2.65 2.91
N TRP A 379 -1.79 -3.02 3.09
CA TRP A 379 -2.66 -2.45 4.11
C TRP A 379 -2.28 -2.97 5.51
N TRP A 380 -2.68 -2.22 6.55
CA TRP A 380 -2.65 -2.71 7.93
C TRP A 380 -3.76 -3.74 8.18
N LEU A 381 -4.77 -3.47 9.02
CA LEU A 381 -5.80 -4.46 9.38
C LEU A 381 -6.72 -4.80 8.21
N ALA A 382 -6.69 -6.05 7.76
CA ALA A 382 -7.64 -6.55 6.77
C ALA A 382 -9.08 -6.50 7.30
N VAL A 383 -9.26 -6.85 8.58
CA VAL A 383 -10.57 -6.84 9.26
C VAL A 383 -10.48 -6.00 10.53
N SER A 384 -11.38 -5.04 10.73
CA SER A 384 -11.44 -4.19 11.93
C SER A 384 -12.75 -4.41 12.68
N VAL A 385 -12.69 -4.29 14.01
CA VAL A 385 -13.86 -4.28 14.89
C VAL A 385 -14.03 -2.92 15.59
N TYR A 386 -13.29 -1.92 15.13
CA TYR A 386 -13.15 -0.62 15.77
C TYR A 386 -13.89 0.47 14.99
N ASP A 387 -14.31 1.51 15.71
CA ASP A 387 -14.87 2.73 15.13
C ASP A 387 -13.75 3.63 14.59
N TYR A 388 -13.09 3.15 13.54
CA TYR A 388 -11.86 3.71 12.99
C TYR A 388 -11.70 3.35 11.50
N LYS A 389 -10.96 4.15 10.73
CA LYS A 389 -10.73 3.94 9.28
C LYS A 389 -9.51 3.06 9.01
N ASP A 390 -9.44 1.92 9.71
CA ASP A 390 -8.33 0.97 9.67
C ASP A 390 -8.66 -0.38 9.04
N GLY A 391 -9.95 -0.72 8.87
CA GLY A 391 -10.39 -1.97 8.26
C GLY A 391 -10.64 -1.84 6.76
N LEU A 392 -10.21 -2.83 5.98
CA LEU A 392 -10.79 -3.06 4.65
C LEU A 392 -12.20 -3.67 4.79
N ILE A 393 -12.36 -4.57 5.75
CA ILE A 393 -13.62 -5.18 6.17
C ILE A 393 -13.86 -4.79 7.63
N TYR A 394 -15.11 -4.54 7.98
CA TYR A 394 -15.57 -4.34 9.35
C TYR A 394 -16.32 -5.57 9.85
N ALA A 395 -16.15 -5.90 11.12
CA ALA A 395 -16.80 -7.03 11.76
C ALA A 395 -17.39 -6.63 13.11
N ASP A 396 -18.46 -7.31 13.51
CA ASP A 396 -18.98 -7.16 14.87
C ASP A 396 -17.90 -7.55 15.91
N LYS A 397 -17.81 -6.80 17.00
CA LYS A 397 -16.82 -7.04 18.07
C LYS A 397 -17.24 -8.20 18.98
N HIS A 398 -17.32 -9.39 18.40
CA HIS A 398 -17.72 -10.64 19.06
C HIS A 398 -16.73 -11.77 18.73
N LYS A 399 -16.36 -12.57 19.73
CA LYS A 399 -15.26 -13.54 19.54
C LYS A 399 -15.64 -14.78 18.73
N THR A 400 -16.91 -15.17 18.71
CA THR A 400 -17.34 -16.48 18.19
C THR A 400 -18.32 -16.41 17.02
N ASP A 401 -18.98 -15.28 16.78
CA ASP A 401 -19.92 -15.10 15.67
C ASP A 401 -20.21 -13.60 15.45
N GLY A 402 -20.70 -13.23 14.28
CA GLY A 402 -21.08 -11.86 13.93
C GLY A 402 -21.35 -11.67 12.44
N ALA A 403 -21.57 -10.41 12.04
CA ALA A 403 -21.61 -9.99 10.66
C ALA A 403 -20.28 -9.37 10.22
N VAL A 404 -20.05 -9.39 8.91
CA VAL A 404 -18.97 -8.66 8.24
C VAL A 404 -19.58 -7.70 7.22
N GLU A 405 -18.96 -6.53 7.07
CA GLU A 405 -19.31 -5.44 6.16
C GLU A 405 -18.04 -5.04 5.40
N ASP A 406 -18.11 -4.94 4.08
CA ASP A 406 -17.00 -4.43 3.27
C ASP A 406 -16.93 -2.89 3.32
N SER A 407 -15.97 -2.31 2.62
CA SER A 407 -15.83 -0.86 2.54
C SER A 407 -15.32 -0.44 1.16
N LYS A 408 -15.55 0.81 0.76
CA LYS A 408 -14.92 1.35 -0.44
C LYS A 408 -13.39 1.33 -0.37
N LEU A 409 -12.77 1.25 0.82
CA LEU A 409 -11.32 1.05 0.97
C LEU A 409 -10.88 -0.31 0.42
N LEU A 410 -11.63 -1.38 0.71
CA LEU A 410 -11.42 -2.71 0.13
C LEU A 410 -11.40 -2.60 -1.39
N TRP A 411 -12.47 -2.05 -1.97
CA TRP A 411 -12.63 -1.99 -3.43
C TRP A 411 -11.66 -1.02 -4.11
N ALA A 412 -11.25 0.06 -3.44
CA ALA A 412 -10.18 0.93 -3.91
C ALA A 412 -8.83 0.19 -4.00
N LEU A 413 -8.47 -0.60 -2.99
CA LEU A 413 -7.30 -1.49 -3.08
C LEU A 413 -7.51 -2.57 -4.16
N GLY A 414 -8.76 -3.03 -4.35
CA GLY A 414 -9.16 -3.96 -5.39
C GLY A 414 -8.93 -3.47 -6.82
N ASN A 415 -9.04 -2.16 -7.08
CA ASN A 415 -8.72 -1.57 -8.40
C ASN A 415 -7.27 -1.85 -8.82
N TYR A 416 -6.38 -2.04 -7.85
CA TYR A 416 -5.00 -2.44 -8.09
C TYR A 416 -4.83 -3.96 -7.96
N SER A 417 -5.10 -4.50 -6.77
CA SER A 417 -4.78 -5.88 -6.41
C SER A 417 -5.46 -6.94 -7.28
N ARG A 418 -6.71 -6.73 -7.71
CA ARG A 418 -7.46 -7.70 -8.52
C ARG A 418 -6.86 -7.89 -9.90
N PHE A 419 -6.38 -6.81 -10.49
CA PHE A 419 -6.01 -6.74 -11.92
C PHE A 419 -4.50 -6.67 -12.17
N ILE A 420 -3.72 -6.18 -11.21
CA ILE A 420 -2.26 -6.08 -11.29
C ILE A 420 -1.65 -7.22 -10.49
N ARG A 421 -1.29 -8.31 -11.17
CA ARG A 421 -0.81 -9.55 -10.55
C ARG A 421 0.71 -9.53 -10.33
N PRO A 422 1.25 -10.34 -9.39
CA PRO A 422 2.69 -10.50 -9.23
C PRO A 422 3.37 -10.81 -10.56
N GLY A 423 4.41 -10.03 -10.91
CA GLY A 423 5.11 -10.11 -12.19
C GLY A 423 4.67 -9.08 -13.21
N ALA A 424 3.51 -8.44 -13.04
CA ALA A 424 3.12 -7.30 -13.86
C ALA A 424 4.13 -6.16 -13.71
N GLN A 425 4.38 -5.41 -14.77
CA GLN A 425 5.36 -4.33 -14.78
C GLN A 425 4.67 -3.00 -15.02
N ARG A 426 4.99 -1.98 -14.22
CA ARG A 426 4.49 -0.62 -14.47
C ARG A 426 5.13 -0.08 -15.75
N VAL A 427 4.36 0.65 -16.55
CA VAL A 427 4.85 1.33 -17.76
C VAL A 427 4.64 2.83 -17.65
N ALA A 428 5.39 3.60 -18.45
CA ALA A 428 5.22 5.05 -18.48
C ALA A 428 3.88 5.44 -19.10
N VAL A 429 3.28 6.48 -18.54
CA VAL A 429 2.05 7.10 -19.05
C VAL A 429 2.32 8.59 -19.17
N THR A 430 1.96 9.17 -20.31
CA THR A 430 1.97 10.63 -20.53
C THR A 430 0.58 11.10 -20.91
N ALA A 431 0.36 12.41 -20.88
CA ALA A 431 -0.90 12.97 -21.34
C ALA A 431 -0.74 14.37 -21.91
N ASP A 432 -1.58 14.68 -22.89
CA ASP A 432 -1.73 16.01 -23.49
C ASP A 432 -2.97 16.69 -22.87
N ASN A 433 -2.85 17.99 -22.59
CA ASN A 433 -3.93 18.86 -22.09
C ASN A 433 -4.51 18.51 -20.70
N VAL A 434 -4.02 17.45 -20.04
CA VAL A 434 -4.39 17.07 -18.67
C VAL A 434 -3.16 16.63 -17.86
N ASN A 435 -3.09 17.07 -16.59
CA ASN A 435 -2.08 16.56 -15.66
C ASN A 435 -2.60 15.29 -14.97
N ILE A 436 -2.18 14.11 -15.47
CA ILE A 436 -2.51 12.78 -14.94
C ILE A 436 -1.68 12.37 -13.70
N SER A 437 -1.01 13.33 -13.06
CA SER A 437 -0.33 13.16 -11.77
C SER A 437 -0.79 14.24 -10.78
N ASN A 438 -1.95 14.84 -11.01
CA ASN A 438 -2.52 15.84 -10.11
C ASN A 438 -3.14 15.15 -8.89
N ALA A 439 -2.49 15.25 -7.74
CA ALA A 439 -2.94 14.68 -6.47
C ALA A 439 -4.36 15.15 -6.04
N ASN A 440 -4.86 16.27 -6.57
CA ASN A 440 -6.20 16.78 -6.31
C ASN A 440 -7.15 16.68 -7.52
N GLY A 441 -6.72 16.03 -8.60
CA GLY A 441 -7.45 15.90 -9.85
C GLY A 441 -7.38 14.48 -10.42
N ILE A 442 -6.93 14.37 -11.67
CA ILE A 442 -6.77 13.09 -12.35
C ILE A 442 -5.38 12.50 -12.05
N MET A 443 -5.38 11.22 -11.70
CA MET A 443 -4.17 10.40 -11.55
C MET A 443 -4.32 9.13 -12.37
N ALA A 444 -3.32 8.76 -13.18
CA ALA A 444 -3.38 7.54 -13.99
C ALA A 444 -2.07 6.76 -13.99
N SER A 445 -2.17 5.43 -13.86
CA SER A 445 -1.01 4.54 -13.91
C SER A 445 -1.37 3.26 -14.68
N SER A 446 -0.42 2.74 -15.46
CA SER A 446 -0.64 1.57 -16.31
C SER A 446 0.41 0.49 -16.05
N TYR A 447 -0.03 -0.75 -16.19
CA TYR A 447 0.71 -1.96 -15.87
C TYR A 447 0.46 -3.00 -16.95
N ILE A 448 1.51 -3.72 -17.32
CA ILE A 448 1.45 -4.77 -18.32
C ILE A 448 1.78 -6.10 -17.68
N ASP A 449 1.05 -7.14 -18.06
CA ASP A 449 1.34 -8.52 -17.74
C ASP A 449 1.57 -9.26 -19.05
N ASP A 450 2.86 -9.49 -19.38
CA ASP A 450 3.27 -10.15 -20.62
C ASP A 450 2.83 -11.62 -20.66
N HIS A 451 2.66 -12.28 -19.50
CA HIS A 451 2.19 -13.66 -19.42
C HIS A 451 0.69 -13.76 -19.74
N GLN A 452 -0.11 -12.82 -19.23
CA GLN A 452 -1.55 -12.76 -19.49
C GLN A 452 -1.89 -12.04 -20.79
N LYS A 453 -0.90 -11.39 -21.43
CA LYS A 453 -1.09 -10.44 -22.53
C LYS A 453 -2.14 -9.38 -22.16
N GLN A 454 -2.00 -8.82 -20.96
CA GLN A 454 -2.95 -7.87 -20.40
C GLN A 454 -2.27 -6.52 -20.17
N VAL A 455 -3.00 -5.45 -20.45
CA VAL A 455 -2.69 -4.11 -19.95
C VAL A 455 -3.81 -3.67 -19.00
N THR A 456 -3.42 -3.16 -17.85
CA THR A 456 -4.32 -2.66 -16.80
C THR A 456 -3.98 -1.21 -16.54
N THR A 457 -4.99 -0.33 -16.60
CA THR A 457 -4.81 1.10 -16.32
C THR A 457 -5.78 1.52 -15.23
N VAL A 458 -5.24 2.02 -14.12
CA VAL A 458 -6.03 2.55 -13.00
C VAL A 458 -6.05 4.07 -13.09
N ILE A 459 -7.24 4.65 -13.15
CA ILE A 459 -7.48 6.09 -13.27
C ILE A 459 -8.31 6.54 -12.07
N ILE A 460 -7.79 7.49 -11.30
CA ILE A 460 -8.48 8.09 -10.16
C ILE A 460 -8.91 9.49 -10.58
N ASN A 461 -10.19 9.80 -10.39
CA ASN A 461 -10.70 11.16 -10.43
C ASN A 461 -10.99 11.63 -9.01
N TYR A 462 -10.02 12.32 -8.42
CA TYR A 462 -10.15 12.96 -7.11
C TYR A 462 -10.98 14.25 -7.18
N GLY A 463 -11.18 14.80 -8.39
CA GLY A 463 -11.89 16.04 -8.62
C GLY A 463 -13.41 15.94 -8.41
N ASN A 464 -14.04 17.11 -8.40
CA ASN A 464 -15.49 17.27 -8.23
C ASN A 464 -16.26 17.38 -9.57
N ALA A 465 -15.55 17.25 -10.69
CA ALA A 465 -16.11 17.25 -12.03
C ALA A 465 -15.73 15.95 -12.74
N GLU A 466 -16.60 15.50 -13.64
CA GLU A 466 -16.30 14.41 -14.56
C GLU A 466 -15.14 14.80 -15.48
N SER A 467 -14.39 13.80 -15.92
CA SER A 467 -13.34 13.98 -16.92
C SER A 467 -13.49 12.93 -18.02
N THR A 468 -13.26 13.35 -19.27
CA THR A 468 -13.29 12.47 -20.43
C THR A 468 -11.87 12.34 -20.99
N LEU A 469 -11.43 11.11 -21.25
CA LEU A 469 -10.07 10.80 -21.71
C LEU A 469 -10.11 9.90 -22.94
N SER A 470 -9.31 10.21 -23.96
CA SER A 470 -8.93 9.25 -25.00
C SER A 470 -7.69 8.48 -24.56
N ILE A 471 -7.65 7.15 -24.78
CA ILE A 471 -6.49 6.32 -24.41
C ILE A 471 -5.81 5.77 -25.65
N LYS A 472 -4.51 6.04 -25.77
CA LYS A 472 -3.66 5.55 -26.85
C LYS A 472 -2.58 4.63 -26.29
N LEU A 473 -2.22 3.62 -27.06
CA LEU A 473 -1.10 2.73 -26.77
C LEU A 473 0.02 2.95 -27.79
N GLU A 474 1.25 3.03 -27.30
CA GLU A 474 2.46 2.92 -28.09
C GLU A 474 3.16 1.59 -27.79
N GLY A 475 3.67 0.92 -28.83
CA GLY A 475 4.29 -0.40 -28.71
C GLY A 475 3.29 -1.57 -28.70
N GLY A 476 2.01 -1.34 -29.03
CA GLY A 476 0.99 -2.38 -29.10
C GLY A 476 -0.41 -1.83 -29.32
N SER A 477 -1.42 -2.71 -29.28
CA SER A 477 -2.83 -2.32 -29.38
C SER A 477 -3.73 -3.26 -28.57
N VAL A 478 -4.93 -2.76 -28.25
CA VAL A 478 -6.05 -3.53 -27.71
C VAL A 478 -7.26 -3.27 -28.61
N SER A 479 -8.18 -4.23 -28.73
CA SER A 479 -9.45 -4.01 -29.45
C SER A 479 -10.45 -3.19 -28.64
N SER A 480 -10.42 -3.38 -27.32
CA SER A 480 -11.43 -2.89 -26.40
C SER A 480 -10.91 -2.86 -24.97
N TRP A 481 -11.59 -2.09 -24.14
CA TRP A 481 -11.38 -1.99 -22.70
C TRP A 481 -12.60 -2.52 -21.96
N LYS A 482 -12.37 -3.35 -20.95
CA LYS A 482 -13.36 -3.69 -19.93
C LYS A 482 -13.15 -2.78 -18.71
N PRO A 483 -14.05 -1.82 -18.45
CA PRO A 483 -13.93 -0.93 -17.29
C PRO A 483 -14.55 -1.55 -16.04
N TYR A 484 -13.99 -1.21 -14.89
CA TYR A 484 -14.52 -1.47 -13.55
C TYR A 484 -14.51 -0.16 -12.76
N ILE A 485 -15.60 0.16 -12.06
CA ILE A 485 -15.71 1.39 -11.28
C ILE A 485 -15.83 1.11 -9.79
N THR A 486 -15.11 1.91 -8.99
CA THR A 486 -15.40 2.12 -7.57
C THR A 486 -15.76 3.58 -7.36
N GLY A 487 -16.97 3.83 -6.89
CA GLY A 487 -17.54 5.16 -6.80
C GLY A 487 -18.38 5.35 -5.53
N ALA A 488 -19.14 6.44 -5.50
CA ALA A 488 -19.92 6.82 -4.32
C ALA A 488 -21.21 6.02 -4.18
N ALA A 489 -21.75 5.47 -5.27
CA ALA A 489 -22.99 4.71 -5.20
C ALA A 489 -22.76 3.35 -4.51
N GLU A 490 -23.81 2.84 -3.85
CA GLU A 490 -23.75 1.62 -3.06
C GLU A 490 -23.28 0.42 -3.89
N ASP A 491 -23.74 0.29 -5.14
CA ASP A 491 -23.40 -0.83 -6.03
C ASP A 491 -22.10 -0.64 -6.82
N GLU A 492 -21.43 0.51 -6.71
CA GLU A 492 -20.15 0.81 -7.37
C GLU A 492 -18.95 0.29 -6.56
N ASP A 493 -18.87 -1.04 -6.44
CA ASP A 493 -17.80 -1.78 -5.77
C ASP A 493 -17.09 -2.68 -6.78
N LEU A 494 -16.03 -2.16 -7.43
CA LEU A 494 -15.46 -2.78 -8.64
C LEU A 494 -16.55 -3.21 -9.65
N LYS A 495 -17.58 -2.39 -9.80
CA LYS A 495 -18.72 -2.71 -10.66
C LYS A 495 -18.24 -2.78 -12.11
N PRO A 496 -18.44 -3.91 -12.81
CA PRO A 496 -18.08 -4.01 -14.22
C PRO A 496 -19.00 -3.10 -15.05
N LEU A 497 -18.42 -2.38 -15.99
CA LEU A 497 -19.15 -1.57 -16.96
C LEU A 497 -19.17 -2.26 -18.33
N ASN A 498 -19.95 -1.70 -19.27
CA ASN A 498 -19.96 -2.18 -20.64
C ASN A 498 -18.57 -2.03 -21.26
N GLU A 499 -18.21 -2.99 -22.11
CA GLU A 499 -16.97 -2.94 -22.87
C GLU A 499 -16.97 -1.75 -23.83
N ILE A 500 -15.82 -1.09 -23.96
CA ILE A 500 -15.64 0.13 -24.73
C ILE A 500 -14.60 -0.14 -25.83
N ALA A 501 -14.91 0.16 -27.09
CA ALA A 501 -13.94 0.05 -28.18
C ALA A 501 -12.72 0.96 -27.92
N ALA A 502 -11.52 0.51 -28.29
CA ALA A 502 -10.28 1.17 -27.90
C ALA A 502 -10.14 2.62 -28.38
N GLU A 503 -10.77 2.95 -29.52
CA GLU A 503 -10.80 4.28 -30.13
C GLU A 503 -11.75 5.26 -29.44
N ASN A 504 -12.67 4.76 -28.60
CA ASN A 504 -13.67 5.59 -27.94
C ASN A 504 -13.09 6.30 -26.72
N GLU A 505 -13.71 7.44 -26.41
CA GLU A 505 -13.44 8.16 -25.18
C GLU A 505 -14.02 7.44 -23.96
N ILE A 506 -13.32 7.57 -22.84
CA ILE A 506 -13.69 6.98 -21.57
C ILE A 506 -14.05 8.11 -20.61
N VAL A 507 -15.25 8.01 -20.06
CA VAL A 507 -15.75 8.91 -19.03
C VAL A 507 -15.28 8.41 -17.67
N ILE A 508 -14.65 9.31 -16.90
CA ILE A 508 -14.19 9.08 -15.54
C ILE A 508 -15.05 9.95 -14.61
N PRO A 509 -16.07 9.38 -13.96
CA PRO A 509 -16.96 10.13 -13.08
C PRO A 509 -16.19 10.86 -11.99
N LYS A 510 -16.73 12.00 -11.52
CA LYS A 510 -16.15 12.70 -10.36
C LYS A 510 -16.05 11.77 -9.16
N ARG A 511 -15.03 11.96 -8.32
CA ARG A 511 -14.87 11.22 -7.06
C ARG A 511 -14.98 9.70 -7.26
N SER A 512 -14.23 9.15 -8.23
CA SER A 512 -14.26 7.73 -8.56
C SER A 512 -12.88 7.17 -8.88
N ILE A 513 -12.79 5.85 -8.91
CA ILE A 513 -11.65 5.08 -9.40
C ILE A 513 -12.18 4.19 -10.53
N VAL A 514 -11.57 4.27 -11.70
CA VAL A 514 -11.90 3.45 -12.88
C VAL A 514 -10.67 2.64 -13.25
N THR A 515 -10.82 1.32 -13.29
CA THR A 515 -9.79 0.40 -13.78
C THR A 515 -10.19 -0.14 -15.14
N LEU A 516 -9.28 -0.03 -16.10
CA LEU A 516 -9.46 -0.49 -17.46
C LEU A 516 -8.59 -1.71 -17.69
N VAL A 517 -9.19 -2.79 -18.16
CA VAL A 517 -8.49 -4.02 -18.52
C VAL A 517 -8.60 -4.23 -20.02
N GLY A 518 -7.47 -4.34 -20.70
CA GLY A 518 -7.39 -4.58 -22.14
C GLY A 518 -6.50 -5.78 -22.45
N LYS A 519 -6.91 -6.58 -23.43
CA LYS A 519 -6.10 -7.71 -23.92
C LYS A 519 -5.23 -7.23 -25.09
N LEU A 520 -3.92 -7.39 -24.95
CA LEU A 520 -2.94 -7.03 -25.98
C LEU A 520 -3.05 -8.01 -27.16
N ASN A 521 -3.08 -7.44 -28.36
CA ASN A 521 -3.16 -8.18 -29.63
C ASN A 521 -1.87 -8.92 -29.99
#